data_AF-A0A5B9W8K6-F1
#
_entry.id   AF-A0A5B9W8K6-F1
#
_cell.length_a   1.000
_cell.length_b   1.000
_cell.length_c   1.000
_cell.angle_alpha   90.00
_cell.angle_beta   90.00
_cell.angle_gamma   90.00
#
_symmetry.space_group_name_H-M   'P 1'
#
loop_
_entity.id
_entity.type
_entity.pdbx_description
1 polymer ?
#
loop_
_entity_poly.entity_id
_entity_poly.type
_entity_poly.pdbx_seq_one_letter_code
_entity_poly.pdbx_strand_id
1 'polypeptide(L)' 'MTADPFWDDPFHSVAFAAFVQQAREEGGWPDSEKTRQRAYRLYEEELTARSAANPGQAQQPLAPPAGSAYPPREQSKEPA' A
#
# COMPACT_ATOMS: atom_id res chain seq x y z
N MET A 1 -12.41 -9.41 18.21
CA MET A 1 -11.88 -8.11 17.73
C MET A 1 -11.22 -8.37 16.40
N THR A 2 -11.91 -8.11 15.29
CA THR A 2 -11.38 -8.32 13.95
C THR A 2 -10.48 -7.14 13.60
N ALA A 3 -9.19 -7.41 13.36
CA ALA A 3 -8.29 -6.40 12.79
C ALA A 3 -8.89 -5.93 11.46
N ASP A 4 -8.90 -4.61 11.25
CA ASP A 4 -9.45 -4.03 10.04
C ASP A 4 -8.49 -4.30 8.87
N PRO A 5 -8.97 -4.89 7.76
CA PRO A 5 -8.10 -5.35 6.67
C PRO A 5 -7.33 -4.21 5.99
N PHE A 6 -7.73 -2.95 6.19
CA PHE A 6 -6.98 -1.79 5.76
C PHE A 6 -5.60 -1.70 6.42
N TRP A 7 -5.49 -2.12 7.68
CA TRP A 7 -4.23 -2.09 8.43
C TRP A 7 -3.44 -3.39 8.36
N ASP A 8 -4.04 -4.47 7.85
CA ASP A 8 -3.37 -5.77 7.67
C ASP A 8 -2.32 -5.70 6.54
N ASP A 9 -2.58 -4.85 5.55
CA ASP A 9 -1.64 -4.59 4.48
C ASP A 9 -0.46 -3.72 4.97
N PRO A 10 0.78 -4.22 4.87
CA PRO A 10 1.96 -3.53 5.40
C PRO A 10 2.19 -2.17 4.76
N PHE A 11 1.79 -1.97 3.51
CA PHE A 11 1.96 -0.69 2.83
C PHE A 11 1.10 0.41 3.49
N HIS A 12 -0.12 0.12 3.94
CA HIS A 12 -1.00 1.12 4.57
C HIS A 12 -0.46 1.60 5.92
N SER A 13 0.08 0.68 6.72
CA SER A 13 0.71 1.04 7.99
C SER A 13 1.94 1.93 7.80
N VAL A 14 2.75 1.63 6.78
CA VAL A 14 3.94 2.40 6.42
C VAL A 14 3.58 3.77 5.81
N ALA A 15 2.57 3.80 4.94
CA ALA A 15 2.08 5.04 4.33
C ALA A 15 1.55 6.03 5.39
N PHE A 16 0.84 5.51 6.39
CA PHE A 16 0.39 6.32 7.52
C PHE A 16 1.57 6.86 8.35
N ALA A 17 2.57 6.02 8.64
CA ALA A 17 3.76 6.45 9.36
C ALA A 17 4.54 7.55 8.59
N ALA A 18 4.63 7.42 7.26
CA ALA A 18 5.26 8.41 6.39
C ALA A 18 4.49 9.75 6.42
N PHE A 19 3.16 9.69 6.32
CA PHE A 19 2.28 10.87 6.41
C PHE A 19 2.45 11.60 7.73
N VAL A 20 2.40 10.89 8.86
CA VAL A 20 2.53 11.49 10.19
C VAL A 20 3.91 12.11 10.40
N GLN A 21 4.98 11.45 9.98
CA GLN A 21 6.33 12.03 10.07
C GLN A 21 6.42 13.31 9.25
N GLN A 22 5.98 13.27 7.99
CA GLN A 22 6.09 14.42 7.12
C GLN A 22 5.21 15.59 7.59
N ALA A 23 4.00 15.32 8.09
CA ALA A 23 3.13 16.34 8.66
C ALA A 23 3.77 17.02 9.88
N ARG A 24 4.51 16.24 10.71
CA ARG A 24 5.25 16.77 11.86
C ARG A 24 6.44 17.62 11.45
N GLU A 25 7.16 17.22 10.39
CA GLU A 25 8.31 17.96 9.87
C GLU A 25 7.91 19.25 9.16
N GLU A 26 6.84 19.22 8.35
CA GLU A 26 6.33 20.38 7.60
C GLU A 26 5.44 21.28 8.47
N GLY A 27 5.01 20.83 9.65
CA GLY A 27 4.17 21.60 10.58
C GLY A 27 2.76 21.88 10.03
N GLY A 28 2.29 21.06 9.10
CA GLY A 28 1.07 21.30 8.32
C GLY A 28 0.66 20.09 7.49
N TRP A 29 -0.24 20.31 6.53
CA TRP A 29 -0.66 19.23 5.64
C TRP A 29 0.50 18.81 4.74
N PRO A 30 0.95 17.54 4.78
CA PRO A 30 2.13 17.13 4.06
C PRO A 30 1.87 17.07 2.56
N ASP A 31 2.92 17.32 1.78
CA ASP A 31 2.87 17.14 0.34
C ASP A 31 2.59 15.67 0.00
N SER A 32 1.56 15.44 -0.82
CA SER A 32 1.06 14.10 -1.13
C SER A 32 2.05 13.28 -1.95
N GLU A 33 2.83 13.92 -2.83
CA GLU A 33 3.79 13.23 -3.67
C GLU A 33 5.06 12.85 -2.90
N LYS A 34 5.57 13.76 -2.07
CA LYS A 34 6.66 13.46 -1.12
C LYS A 34 6.28 12.35 -0.13
N THR A 35 5.05 12.40 0.39
CA THR A 35 4.54 11.37 1.32
C THR A 35 4.52 10.01 0.63
N ARG A 36 4.05 9.97 -0.62
CA ARG A 36 4.02 8.76 -1.44
C ARG A 36 5.42 8.19 -1.69
N GLN A 37 6.36 9.03 -2.11
CA GLN A 37 7.75 8.61 -2.34
C GLN A 37 8.39 8.05 -1.07
N ARG A 38 8.15 8.70 0.08
CA ARG A 38 8.65 8.24 1.38
C ARG A 38 8.00 6.94 1.83
N ALA A 39 6.69 6.79 1.62
CA ALA A 39 5.96 5.55 1.91
C ALA A 39 6.51 4.37 1.10
N TYR A 40 6.74 4.55 -0.22
CA TYR A 40 7.34 3.50 -1.05
C TYR A 40 8.72 3.08 -0.55
N ARG A 41 9.59 4.06 -0.24
CA ARG A 41 10.92 3.78 0.28
C ARG A 41 10.87 2.96 1.57
N LEU A 42 10.06 3.40 2.54
CA LEU A 42 9.90 2.70 3.81
C LEU A 42 9.29 1.30 3.62
N TYR A 43 8.40 1.13 2.64
CA TYR A 43 7.80 -0.16 2.32
C TYR A 43 8.83 -1.12 1.74
N GLU A 44 9.71 -0.66 0.84
CA GLU A 44 10.81 -1.46 0.32
C GLU A 44 11.81 -1.85 1.41
N GLU A 45 12.12 -0.95 2.34
CA GLU A 45 12.97 -1.22 3.51
C GLU A 45 12.35 -2.29 4.42
N GLU A 46 11.05 -2.18 4.73
CA GLU A 46 10.31 -3.17 5.52
C GLU A 46 10.21 -4.52 4.80
N LEU A 47 9.97 -4.52 3.48
CA LEU A 47 9.93 -5.75 2.68
C LEU A 47 11.30 -6.44 2.68
N THR A 48 12.38 -5.66 2.56
CA THR A 48 13.76 -6.18 2.63
C THR A 48 14.06 -6.74 4.03
N ALA A 49 13.68 -6.02 5.08
CA ALA A 49 13.85 -6.46 6.46
C ALA A 49 13.05 -7.74 6.76
N ARG A 50 11.81 -7.83 6.28
CA ARG A 50 10.96 -9.03 6.41
C ARG A 50 11.51 -10.20 5.60
N SER A 51 12.03 -9.95 4.41
CA SER A 51 12.66 -10.98 3.58
C SER A 51 13.94 -11.53 4.21
N ALA A 52 14.72 -10.65 4.87
CA ALA A 52 15.90 -11.04 5.62
C ALA A 52 15.55 -11.80 6.91
N ALA A 53 14.47 -11.42 7.59
CA ALA A 53 14.00 -12.07 8.81
C ALA A 53 13.25 -13.39 8.54
N ASN A 54 12.62 -13.52 7.37
CA ASN A 54 11.81 -14.67 7.02
C ASN A 54 11.77 -14.88 5.48
N PRO A 55 12.75 -15.62 4.91
CA PRO A 55 12.89 -15.78 3.46
C PRO A 55 11.69 -16.47 2.78
N GLY A 56 10.81 -17.12 3.55
CA GLY A 56 9.58 -17.75 3.06
C GLY A 56 8.37 -16.84 2.89
N GLN A 57 8.42 -15.57 3.34
CA GLN A 57 7.28 -14.63 3.29
C GLN A 57 7.51 -13.41 2.38
N ALA A 58 8.71 -13.30 1.78
CA ALA A 58 9.12 -12.21 0.88
C ALA A 58 8.28 -12.08 -0.41
N GLN A 59 7.50 -13.10 -0.76
CA GLN A 59 6.81 -13.22 -2.05
C GLN A 59 5.32 -13.49 -1.91
N GLN A 60 4.62 -12.84 -0.98
CA GLN A 60 3.17 -12.74 -1.16
C GLN A 60 2.96 -11.70 -2.25
N PRO A 61 2.53 -12.08 -3.48
CA PRO A 61 2.16 -11.09 -4.47
C PRO A 61 1.07 -10.23 -3.83
N LEU A 62 1.18 -8.91 -4.00
CA LEU A 62 0.16 -7.95 -3.64
C LEU A 62 -1.10 -8.28 -4.45
N ALA A 63 -1.83 -9.31 -4.04
CA ALA A 63 -3.10 -9.67 -4.64
C ALA A 63 -4.00 -8.45 -4.41
N PRO A 64 -4.69 -7.95 -5.44
CA PRO A 64 -5.67 -6.89 -5.24
C PRO A 64 -6.62 -7.34 -4.12
N PRO A 65 -6.99 -6.47 -3.18
CA PRO A 65 -7.84 -6.85 -2.06
C PRO A 65 -9.08 -7.53 -2.62
N ALA A 66 -9.29 -8.79 -2.21
CA ALA A 66 -10.47 -9.57 -2.54
C ALA A 66 -11.70 -8.80 -2.03
N GLY A 67 -12.27 -7.99 -2.91
CA GLY A 67 -13.26 -6.98 -2.54
C GLY A 67 -13.36 -5.80 -3.52
N SER A 68 -12.32 -5.50 -4.31
CA SER A 68 -12.47 -4.54 -5.42
C SER A 68 -13.04 -5.24 -6.65
N ALA A 69 -14.33 -5.55 -6.57
CA ALA A 69 -15.16 -5.89 -7.71
C ALA A 69 -15.25 -4.65 -8.64
N TYR A 70 -14.21 -4.43 -9.45
CA TYR A 70 -14.42 -3.73 -10.71
C TYR A 70 -15.18 -4.71 -11.61
N PRO A 71 -16.42 -4.42 -12.03
CA PRO A 71 -17.07 -5.25 -13.02
C PRO A 71 -16.18 -5.24 -14.28
N PRO A 72 -16.02 -6.38 -14.97
CA PRO A 72 -15.35 -6.39 -16.25
C PRO A 72 -16.08 -5.37 -17.14
N ARG A 73 -15.34 -4.40 -17.71
CA ARG A 73 -15.88 -3.63 -18.83
C ARG A 73 -16.15 -4.64 -19.94
N GLU A 74 -17.41 -5.06 -20.08
CA GLU A 74 -17.87 -5.78 -21.25
C GLU A 74 -17.43 -4.97 -22.46
N GLN A 75 -16.59 -5.60 -23.28
CA GLN A 75 -16.37 -5.18 -24.64
C GLN A 75 -17.75 -5.15 -25.30
N SER A 76 -18.32 -3.95 -25.44
CA SER A 76 -19.43 -3.73 -26.36
C SER A 76 -18.94 -4.07 -27.75
N LYS A 77 -19.15 -5.33 -28.10
CA LYS A 77 -19.11 -5.87 -29.45
C LYS A 77 -19.97 -4.96 -30.32
N GLU A 78 -19.39 -4.41 -31.38
CA GLU A 78 -20.13 -3.75 -32.45
C GLU A 78 -21.22 -4.69 -33.00
N PRO A 79 -22.41 -4.15 -33.29
CA PRO A 79 -23.16 -4.57 -34.48
C PRO A 79 -23.59 -3.32 -35.28
N ALA A 80 -23.62 -3.30 -36.61
CA ALA A 80 -23.32 -4.25 -37.66
C ALA A 80 -23.04 -3.44 -38.95
#